data_AF-A0A2U1S3N3-F1
#
_entry.id   AF-A0A2U1S3N3-F1
#
_cell.length_a   1.000
_cell.length_b   1.000
_cell.length_c   1.000
_cell.angle_alpha   90.00
_cell.angle_beta   90.00
_cell.angle_gamma   90.00
#
_symmetry.space_group_name_H-M   'P 1'
#
loop_
_entity.id
_entity.type
_entity.pdbx_description
1 polymer ?
#
loop_
_entity_poly.entity_id
_entity_poly.type
_entity_poly.pdbx_seq_one_letter_code
_entity_poly.pdbx_strand_id
1 'polypeptide(L)'
;MRPPPVLLQTVLPGSGRRRRPTSRTCSVSLDVLCSVPQGSDVFLDANIFIYAFARQSQQCHDLLARCAREEIFGITTLEVINEVTHRMMLAEAFATGVITKENARDLKGKPQAVQGLTQYWPQTIRIFGLNLLILSSDQSRLHRAQTVRASHGLLTNDSLLIAAMDEYGIPYLATRDDDFDHLPDVTVFKPTDLP
;
A
#
# COMPACT_ATOMS: atom_id res chain seq x y z
N MET A 1 -14.65 -52.30 31.94
CA MET A 1 -15.80 -51.78 32.72
C MET A 1 -15.99 -50.31 32.38
N ARG A 2 -17.15 -49.92 31.83
CA ARG A 2 -17.59 -48.53 31.63
C ARG A 2 -18.67 -48.20 32.67
N PRO A 3 -18.73 -46.99 33.24
CA PRO A 3 -19.92 -46.54 33.95
C PRO A 3 -21.01 -45.99 32.99
N PRO A 4 -22.29 -45.95 33.42
CA PRO A 4 -23.48 -45.76 32.58
C PRO A 4 -23.86 -44.27 32.35
N PRO A 5 -24.84 -43.97 31.47
CA PRO A 5 -25.20 -42.61 31.07
C PRO A 5 -26.26 -42.00 32.00
N VAL A 6 -26.27 -40.67 32.14
CA VAL A 6 -27.37 -39.93 32.76
C VAL A 6 -28.08 -39.09 31.70
N LEU A 7 -29.40 -39.25 31.69
CA LEU A 7 -30.38 -38.75 30.73
C LEU A 7 -30.61 -37.24 30.86
N LEU A 8 -30.91 -36.64 29.71
CA LEU A 8 -31.49 -35.32 29.47
C LEU A 8 -32.85 -35.12 30.18
N GLN A 9 -33.18 -33.86 30.52
CA GLN A 9 -34.50 -33.18 30.43
C GLN A 9 -34.46 -31.88 31.29
N THR A 10 -35.03 -30.70 31.01
CA THR A 10 -35.45 -29.95 29.80
C THR A 10 -35.88 -28.52 30.24
N VAL A 11 -35.73 -27.52 29.35
CA VAL A 11 -36.55 -26.29 29.13
C VAL A 11 -36.50 -25.05 30.08
N LEU A 12 -35.81 -24.00 29.57
CA LEU A 12 -36.15 -22.55 29.30
C LEU A 12 -36.96 -21.66 30.29
N PRO A 13 -37.05 -20.31 30.09
CA PRO A 13 -35.99 -19.28 30.06
C PRO A 13 -36.30 -18.06 30.96
N GLY A 14 -35.28 -17.45 31.57
CA GLY A 14 -35.38 -16.16 32.26
C GLY A 14 -35.04 -14.99 31.33
N SER A 15 -36.02 -14.13 31.08
CA SER A 15 -35.97 -12.93 30.24
C SER A 15 -35.12 -11.81 30.86
N GLY A 16 -33.81 -11.83 30.56
CA GLY A 16 -32.90 -10.71 30.82
C GLY A 16 -32.61 -9.95 29.54
N ARG A 17 -33.23 -8.77 29.37
CA ARG A 17 -32.91 -7.80 28.31
C ARG A 17 -31.46 -7.29 28.51
N ARG A 18 -30.47 -8.00 27.97
CA ARG A 18 -29.12 -7.45 27.78
C ARG A 18 -29.14 -6.58 26.53
N ARG A 19 -29.09 -5.27 26.74
CA ARG A 19 -28.78 -4.32 25.66
C ARG A 19 -27.41 -4.69 25.11
N ARG A 20 -27.37 -5.10 23.83
CA ARG A 20 -26.12 -5.14 23.06
C ARG A 20 -25.56 -3.71 23.03
N PRO A 21 -24.27 -3.47 23.30
CA PRO A 21 -23.67 -2.23 22.85
C PRO A 21 -23.73 -2.26 21.33
N THR A 22 -24.41 -1.27 20.79
CA THR A 22 -24.45 -0.94 19.37
C THR A 22 -23.03 -0.80 18.86
N SER A 23 -22.77 -1.44 17.72
CA SER A 23 -21.59 -1.29 16.87
C SER A 23 -21.01 0.11 16.96
N ARG A 24 -19.79 0.21 17.48
CA ARG A 24 -18.93 1.35 17.15
C ARG A 24 -18.67 1.23 15.66
N THR A 25 -19.25 2.13 14.88
CA THR A 25 -18.74 2.47 13.56
C THR A 25 -17.27 2.86 13.77
N CYS A 26 -16.34 1.99 13.38
CA CYS A 26 -14.94 2.39 13.22
C CYS A 26 -14.95 3.43 12.11
N SER A 27 -14.97 4.70 12.50
CA SER A 27 -14.51 5.76 11.61
C SER A 27 -12.99 5.60 11.57
N VAL A 28 -12.50 5.01 10.49
CA VAL A 28 -11.06 4.99 10.24
C VAL A 28 -10.64 6.45 10.12
N SER A 29 -9.83 6.90 11.07
CA SER A 29 -9.30 8.25 11.06
C SER A 29 -8.19 8.27 10.01
N LEU A 30 -8.40 9.02 8.93
CA LEU A 30 -7.37 9.25 7.93
C LEU A 30 -6.35 10.21 8.53
N ASP A 31 -5.13 9.71 8.73
CA ASP A 31 -4.04 10.50 9.29
C ASP A 31 -3.29 11.22 8.17
N VAL A 32 -2.69 12.37 8.49
CA VAL A 32 -1.97 13.20 7.52
C VAL A 32 -0.55 12.68 7.37
N LEU A 33 0.02 12.71 6.17
CA LEU A 33 1.37 12.21 5.90
C LEU A 33 2.46 12.79 6.84
N CYS A 34 2.31 14.05 7.24
CA CYS A 34 3.26 14.69 8.15
C CYS A 34 3.18 14.17 9.59
N SER A 35 2.09 13.50 9.99
CA SER A 35 1.90 12.95 11.34
C SER A 35 2.37 11.50 11.49
N VAL A 36 3.00 10.91 10.47
CA VAL A 36 3.68 9.60 10.64
C VAL A 36 4.65 9.70 11.82
N PRO A 37 4.56 8.82 12.83
CA PRO A 37 5.40 8.91 14.03
C PRO A 37 6.91 8.84 13.72
N GLN A 38 7.72 9.46 14.57
CA GLN A 38 9.17 9.31 14.48
C GLN A 38 9.58 7.91 14.96
N GLY A 39 10.56 7.30 14.29
CA GLY A 39 11.10 5.98 14.62
C GLY A 39 10.15 4.81 14.33
N SER A 40 9.05 5.05 13.61
CA SER A 40 8.15 3.98 13.17
C SER A 40 8.59 3.37 11.84
N ASP A 41 8.10 2.15 11.59
CA ASP A 41 8.14 1.52 10.28
C ASP A 41 6.95 1.99 9.46
N VAL A 42 7.17 2.44 8.23
CA VAL A 42 6.10 2.86 7.32
C VAL A 42 6.28 2.19 5.96
N PHE A 43 5.21 1.57 5.48
CA PHE A 43 5.16 1.05 4.12
C PHE A 43 4.86 2.19 3.14
N LEU A 44 5.63 2.29 2.07
CA LEU A 44 5.51 3.32 1.05
C LEU A 44 4.94 2.74 -0.24
N ASP A 45 3.80 3.28 -0.66
CA ASP A 45 3.15 2.95 -1.93
C ASP A 45 3.76 3.72 -3.12
N ALA A 46 3.50 3.25 -4.35
CA ALA A 46 4.03 3.80 -5.59
C ALA A 46 3.67 5.29 -5.75
N ASN A 47 2.43 5.66 -5.42
CA ASN A 47 1.94 7.01 -5.58
C ASN A 47 2.73 8.04 -4.74
N ILE A 48 3.26 7.67 -3.57
CA ILE A 48 4.11 8.54 -2.74
C ILE A 48 5.37 8.95 -3.51
N PHE A 49 6.06 7.99 -4.13
CA PHE A 49 7.24 8.26 -4.94
C PHE A 49 6.89 9.10 -6.17
N ILE A 50 5.79 8.74 -6.86
CA ILE A 50 5.35 9.43 -8.08
C ILE A 50 5.06 10.91 -7.78
N TYR A 51 4.29 11.20 -6.73
CA TYR A 51 3.95 12.57 -6.36
C TYR A 51 5.17 13.38 -5.88
N ALA A 52 6.10 12.75 -5.17
CA ALA A 52 7.34 13.40 -4.75
C ALA A 52 8.23 13.75 -5.96
N PHE A 53 8.45 12.80 -6.88
CA PHE A 53 9.33 12.99 -8.04
C PHE A 53 8.74 13.92 -9.09
N ALA A 54 7.42 13.90 -9.26
CA ALA A 54 6.70 14.85 -10.11
C ALA A 54 6.57 16.25 -9.48
N ARG A 55 7.04 16.45 -8.23
CA ARG A 55 6.91 17.69 -7.45
C ARG A 55 5.45 18.16 -7.29
N GLN A 56 4.53 17.20 -7.20
CA GLN A 56 3.10 17.46 -7.03
C GLN A 56 2.72 17.55 -5.55
N SER A 57 3.43 16.85 -4.66
CA SER A 57 3.22 16.89 -3.22
C SER A 57 4.53 17.19 -2.48
N GLN A 58 4.51 18.26 -1.69
CA GLN A 58 5.58 18.57 -0.75
C GLN A 58 5.54 17.59 0.43
N GLN A 59 4.36 17.15 0.86
CA GLN A 59 4.23 16.16 1.93
C GLN A 59 4.90 14.84 1.54
N CYS A 60 4.66 14.31 0.34
CA CYS A 60 5.33 13.10 -0.13
C CYS A 60 6.85 13.27 -0.20
N HIS A 61 7.32 14.43 -0.70
CA HIS A 61 8.75 14.74 -0.73
C HIS A 61 9.35 14.75 0.69
N ASP A 62 8.68 15.41 1.64
CA ASP A 62 9.14 15.51 3.01
C ASP A 62 9.16 14.15 3.70
N LEU A 63 8.17 13.28 3.47
CA LEU A 63 8.18 11.90 3.97
C LEU A 63 9.41 11.13 3.49
N LEU A 64 9.71 11.17 2.18
CA LEU A 64 10.91 10.52 1.64
C LEU A 64 12.20 11.12 2.22
N ALA A 65 12.23 12.42 2.47
CA ALA A 65 13.36 13.08 3.12
C ALA A 65 13.52 12.66 4.59
N ARG A 66 12.41 12.42 5.32
CA ARG A 66 12.44 11.84 6.68
C ARG A 66 13.01 10.42 6.66
N CYS A 67 12.64 9.60 5.68
CA CYS A 67 13.24 8.27 5.50
C CYS A 67 14.73 8.36 5.19
N ALA A 68 15.15 9.26 4.30
CA ALA A 68 16.56 9.45 3.95
C ALA A 68 17.41 9.95 5.14
N ARG A 69 16.79 10.62 6.13
CA ARG A 69 17.43 11.03 7.38
C ARG A 69 17.27 10.02 8.52
N GLU A 70 16.70 8.84 8.25
CA GLU A 70 16.45 7.78 9.23
C GLU A 70 15.53 8.23 10.40
N GLU A 71 14.72 9.27 10.19
CA GLU A 71 13.72 9.72 11.16
C GLU A 71 12.49 8.78 11.16
N ILE A 72 12.28 8.08 10.06
CA ILE A 72 11.27 7.03 9.88
C ILE A 72 11.95 5.90 9.11
N PHE A 73 11.62 4.66 9.42
CA PHE A 73 12.10 3.53 8.65
C PHE A 73 11.14 3.23 7.50
N GLY A 74 11.52 3.66 6.29
CA GLY A 74 10.71 3.46 5.09
C GLY A 74 10.90 2.07 4.50
N ILE A 75 9.80 1.40 4.19
CA ILE A 75 9.77 0.03 3.65
C ILE A 75 8.94 0.05 2.36
N THR A 76 9.36 -0.68 1.34
CA THR A 76 8.58 -0.87 0.12
C THR A 76 8.91 -2.19 -0.55
N THR A 77 8.24 -2.56 -1.65
CA THR A 77 8.59 -3.74 -2.43
C THR A 77 9.20 -3.41 -3.78
N LEU A 78 9.86 -4.40 -4.39
CA LEU A 78 10.35 -4.28 -5.75
C LEU A 78 9.20 -4.11 -6.77
N GLU A 79 8.01 -4.66 -6.51
CA GLU A 79 6.82 -4.45 -7.34
C GLU A 79 6.38 -2.98 -7.34
N VAL A 80 6.38 -2.33 -6.17
CA VAL A 80 6.10 -0.89 -6.05
C VAL A 80 7.13 -0.09 -6.85
N ILE A 81 8.42 -0.41 -6.72
CA ILE A 81 9.47 0.26 -7.51
C ILE A 81 9.27 0.04 -9.02
N ASN A 82 8.87 -1.17 -9.42
CA ASN A 82 8.57 -1.47 -10.83
C ASN A 82 7.38 -0.65 -11.34
N GLU A 83 6.36 -0.43 -10.51
CA GLU A 83 5.23 0.44 -10.83
C GLU A 83 5.67 1.90 -10.99
N VAL A 84 6.47 2.43 -10.05
CA VAL A 84 7.06 3.78 -10.18
C VAL A 84 7.86 3.89 -11.47
N THR A 85 8.69 2.90 -11.79
CA THR A 85 9.48 2.84 -13.02
C THR A 85 8.61 2.91 -14.26
N HIS A 86 7.53 2.12 -14.29
CA HIS A 86 6.59 2.12 -15.39
C HIS A 86 5.90 3.49 -15.55
N ARG A 87 5.47 4.09 -14.45
CA ARG A 87 4.81 5.41 -14.45
C ARG A 87 5.75 6.53 -14.91
N MET A 88 7.01 6.52 -14.47
CA MET A 88 8.02 7.48 -14.93
C MET A 88 8.31 7.32 -16.43
N MET A 89 8.36 6.09 -16.95
CA MET A 89 8.51 5.84 -18.38
C MET A 89 7.34 6.40 -19.20
N LEU A 90 6.10 6.24 -18.71
CA LEU A 90 4.93 6.83 -19.38
C LEU A 90 4.94 8.36 -19.33
N ALA A 91 5.37 8.95 -18.21
CA ALA A 91 5.51 10.39 -18.07
C ALA A 91 6.55 10.95 -19.06
N GLU A 92 7.71 10.29 -19.21
CA GLU A 92 8.70 10.66 -20.23
C GLU A 92 8.12 10.56 -21.63
N ALA A 93 7.49 9.44 -21.98
CA ALA A 93 6.90 9.23 -23.30
C ALA A 93 5.83 10.28 -23.63
N PHE A 94 5.05 10.71 -22.65
CA PHE A 94 4.06 11.77 -22.81
C PHE A 94 4.75 13.13 -23.01
N ALA A 95 5.74 13.45 -22.17
CA ALA A 95 6.49 14.71 -22.25
C ALA A 95 7.27 14.86 -23.57
N THR A 96 7.77 13.76 -24.15
CA THR A 96 8.47 13.76 -25.44
C THR A 96 7.54 13.59 -26.65
N GLY A 97 6.23 13.54 -26.44
CA GLY A 97 5.23 13.43 -27.52
C GLY A 97 5.17 12.07 -28.21
N VAL A 98 5.76 11.01 -27.65
CA VAL A 98 5.69 9.64 -28.17
C VAL A 98 4.27 9.06 -28.01
N ILE A 99 3.59 9.47 -26.95
CA ILE A 99 2.19 9.13 -26.64
C ILE A 99 1.40 10.40 -26.32
N THR A 100 0.09 10.38 -26.54
CA THR A 100 -0.79 11.53 -26.30
C THR A 100 -1.54 11.44 -24.97
N LYS A 101 -1.45 10.30 -24.29
CA LYS A 101 -1.98 10.03 -22.96
C LYS A 101 -0.97 9.17 -22.21
N GLU A 102 -0.91 9.27 -20.89
CA GLU A 102 -0.09 8.39 -20.04
C GLU A 102 -0.68 6.96 -19.98
N ASN A 103 -0.67 6.27 -21.11
CA ASN A 103 -1.22 4.92 -21.25
C ASN A 103 -0.23 4.03 -21.98
N ALA A 104 0.15 2.92 -21.33
CA ALA A 104 1.08 1.94 -21.90
C ALA A 104 0.63 1.35 -23.24
N ARG A 105 -0.69 1.31 -23.49
CA ARG A 105 -1.25 0.86 -24.77
C ARG A 105 -0.73 1.68 -25.95
N ASP A 106 -0.44 2.96 -25.75
CA ASP A 106 0.02 3.87 -26.81
C ASP A 106 1.50 3.67 -27.17
N LEU A 107 2.25 2.93 -26.34
CA LEU A 107 3.61 2.46 -26.64
C LEU A 107 3.63 1.11 -27.37
N LYS A 108 2.50 0.40 -27.42
CA LYS A 108 2.41 -0.91 -28.08
C LYS A 108 2.77 -0.79 -29.56
N GLY A 109 3.71 -1.60 -30.02
CA GLY A 109 4.17 -1.59 -31.41
C GLY A 109 5.18 -0.49 -31.75
N LYS A 110 5.69 0.25 -30.76
CA LYS A 110 6.72 1.30 -30.94
C LYS A 110 8.04 0.97 -30.23
N PRO A 111 8.69 -0.18 -30.50
CA PRO A 111 9.88 -0.61 -29.75
C PRO A 111 11.05 0.39 -29.88
N GLN A 112 11.26 1.01 -31.04
CA GLN A 112 12.32 2.03 -31.18
C GLN A 112 12.05 3.28 -30.34
N ALA A 113 10.78 3.67 -30.19
CA ALA A 113 10.43 4.81 -29.35
C ALA A 113 10.70 4.49 -27.87
N VAL A 114 10.37 3.27 -27.42
CA VAL A 114 10.66 2.81 -26.05
C VAL A 114 12.17 2.77 -25.79
N GLN A 115 12.98 2.32 -26.75
CA GLN A 115 14.44 2.34 -26.63
C GLN A 115 15.02 3.75 -26.46
N GLY A 116 14.32 4.78 -26.98
CA GLY A 116 14.70 6.18 -26.80
C GLY A 116 14.33 6.77 -25.44
N LEU A 117 13.46 6.11 -24.67
CA LEU A 117 13.08 6.55 -23.33
C LEU A 117 14.21 6.19 -22.36
N THR A 118 14.84 7.20 -21.78
CA THR A 118 16.03 7.05 -20.93
C THR A 118 16.02 7.98 -19.73
N GLN A 119 15.21 9.03 -19.74
CA GLN A 119 15.15 10.03 -18.68
C GLN A 119 14.41 9.54 -17.44
N TYR A 120 13.53 8.53 -17.57
CA TYR A 120 12.82 7.92 -16.45
C TYR A 120 13.78 7.21 -15.47
N TRP A 121 14.85 6.59 -15.99
CA TRP A 121 15.70 5.70 -15.19
C TRP A 121 16.51 6.43 -14.10
N PRO A 122 17.17 7.58 -14.38
CA PRO A 122 17.82 8.38 -13.34
C PRO A 122 16.91 8.81 -12.19
N GLN A 123 15.59 8.92 -12.41
CA GLN A 123 14.64 9.23 -11.36
C GLN A 123 14.32 7.98 -10.53
N THR A 124 14.04 6.85 -11.19
CA THR A 124 13.82 5.55 -10.52
C THR A 124 14.98 5.17 -9.61
N ILE A 125 16.23 5.26 -10.10
CA ILE A 125 17.38 4.75 -9.33
C ILE A 125 17.64 5.54 -8.04
N ARG A 126 17.12 6.76 -7.93
CA ARG A 126 17.22 7.56 -6.70
C ARG A 126 16.53 6.88 -5.52
N ILE A 127 15.52 6.04 -5.76
CA ILE A 127 14.83 5.29 -4.71
C ILE A 127 15.81 4.39 -3.96
N PHE A 128 16.74 3.73 -4.66
CA PHE A 128 17.75 2.88 -4.03
C PHE A 128 18.81 3.66 -3.25
N GLY A 129 18.87 4.98 -3.41
CA GLY A 129 19.70 5.87 -2.59
C GLY A 129 18.96 6.48 -1.40
N LEU A 130 17.65 6.22 -1.26
CA LEU A 130 16.90 6.50 -0.04
C LEU A 130 17.20 5.35 0.93
N ASN A 131 17.44 5.64 2.21
CA ASN A 131 17.67 4.63 3.25
C ASN A 131 16.37 3.84 3.54
N LEU A 132 15.97 3.00 2.58
CA LEU A 132 14.74 2.21 2.59
C LEU A 132 15.07 0.72 2.64
N LEU A 133 14.20 -0.05 3.29
CA LEU A 133 14.16 -1.50 3.12
C LEU A 133 13.32 -1.85 1.89
N ILE A 134 13.95 -2.46 0.89
CA ILE A 134 13.28 -2.89 -0.34
C ILE A 134 13.10 -4.41 -0.29
N LEU A 135 11.86 -4.85 -0.17
CA LEU A 135 11.49 -6.25 -0.09
C LEU A 135 11.43 -6.87 -1.49
N SER A 136 12.14 -7.97 -1.69
CA SER A 136 12.08 -8.77 -2.93
C SER A 136 10.81 -9.59 -3.01
N SER A 137 10.31 -9.83 -4.21
CA SER A 137 9.19 -10.74 -4.48
C SER A 137 9.49 -12.17 -4.03
N ASP A 138 8.50 -12.84 -3.43
CA ASP A 138 8.57 -14.29 -3.17
C ASP A 138 7.22 -14.99 -3.39
N GLN A 139 7.28 -16.30 -3.65
CA GLN A 139 6.09 -17.11 -3.93
C GLN A 139 5.14 -17.18 -2.73
N SER A 140 5.66 -17.16 -1.50
CA SER A 140 4.84 -17.26 -0.30
C SER A 140 3.95 -16.02 -0.14
N ARG A 141 4.47 -14.84 -0.48
CA ARG A 141 3.73 -13.58 -0.50
C ARG A 141 2.64 -13.59 -1.55
N LEU A 142 2.88 -14.18 -2.72
CA LEU A 142 1.84 -14.34 -3.75
C LEU A 142 0.65 -15.16 -3.25
N HIS A 143 0.90 -16.26 -2.53
CA HIS A 143 -0.16 -17.07 -1.92
C HIS A 143 -0.91 -16.31 -0.82
N ARG A 144 -0.21 -15.57 0.05
CA ARG A 144 -0.85 -14.72 1.07
C ARG A 144 -1.71 -13.64 0.44
N ALA A 145 -1.20 -12.97 -0.59
CA ALA A 145 -1.91 -11.93 -1.32
C ALA A 145 -3.21 -12.46 -1.97
N GLN A 146 -3.27 -13.75 -2.34
CA GLN A 146 -4.52 -14.39 -2.78
C GLN A 146 -5.59 -14.44 -1.67
N THR A 147 -5.19 -14.66 -0.42
CA THR A 147 -6.13 -14.59 0.70
C THR A 147 -6.55 -13.14 0.95
N VAL A 148 -5.57 -12.22 1.00
CA VAL A 148 -5.82 -10.78 1.21
C VAL A 148 -6.81 -10.22 0.19
N ARG A 149 -6.57 -10.43 -1.12
CA ARG A 149 -7.46 -9.93 -2.19
C ARG A 149 -8.88 -10.49 -2.09
N ALA A 150 -9.02 -11.75 -1.70
CA ALA A 150 -10.33 -12.39 -1.57
C ALA A 150 -11.10 -11.86 -0.35
N SER A 151 -10.39 -11.54 0.73
CA SER A 151 -10.99 -11.02 1.97
C SER A 151 -11.32 -9.53 1.89
N HIS A 152 -10.49 -8.74 1.21
CA HIS A 152 -10.57 -7.28 1.22
C HIS A 152 -11.00 -6.66 -0.11
N GLY A 153 -11.08 -7.43 -1.20
CA GLY A 153 -11.49 -6.92 -2.51
C GLY A 153 -10.40 -6.12 -3.25
N LEU A 154 -9.13 -6.24 -2.84
CA LEU A 154 -8.00 -5.51 -3.40
C LEU A 154 -7.52 -6.06 -4.76
N LEU A 155 -6.92 -5.20 -5.57
CA LEU A 155 -6.29 -5.60 -6.83
C LEU A 155 -4.96 -6.36 -6.61
N THR A 156 -4.34 -6.77 -7.73
CA THR A 156 -3.16 -7.65 -7.73
C THR A 156 -1.99 -7.12 -6.91
N ASN A 157 -1.59 -5.88 -7.17
CA ASN A 157 -0.43 -5.26 -6.52
C ASN A 157 -0.76 -4.83 -5.08
N ASP A 158 -1.93 -4.24 -4.85
CA ASP A 158 -2.34 -3.73 -3.54
C ASP A 158 -2.37 -4.84 -2.49
N SER A 159 -2.90 -6.00 -2.84
CA SER A 159 -2.87 -7.18 -1.97
C SER A 159 -1.48 -7.80 -1.79
N LEU A 160 -0.54 -7.65 -2.73
CA LEU A 160 0.86 -8.03 -2.53
C LEU A 160 1.55 -7.09 -1.55
N LEU A 161 1.25 -5.79 -1.64
CA LEU A 161 1.70 -4.77 -0.70
C LEU A 161 1.18 -5.08 0.71
N ILE A 162 -0.12 -5.33 0.88
CA ILE A 162 -0.69 -5.69 2.18
C ILE A 162 -0.13 -7.03 2.70
N ALA A 163 0.05 -8.02 1.83
CA ALA A 163 0.68 -9.27 2.24
C ALA A 163 2.14 -9.09 2.71
N ALA A 164 2.87 -8.10 2.18
CA ALA A 164 4.19 -7.72 2.68
C ALA A 164 4.07 -7.03 4.04
N MET A 165 3.12 -6.10 4.22
CA MET A 165 2.89 -5.46 5.52
C MET A 165 2.57 -6.48 6.61
N ASP A 166 1.68 -7.43 6.33
CA ASP A 166 1.29 -8.50 7.25
C ASP A 166 2.48 -9.42 7.61
N GLU A 167 3.36 -9.70 6.65
CA GLU A 167 4.54 -10.55 6.84
C GLU A 167 5.52 -9.96 7.87
N TYR A 168 5.68 -8.63 7.87
CA TYR A 168 6.60 -7.92 8.75
C TYR A 168 5.92 -7.23 9.93
N GLY A 169 4.59 -7.34 10.05
CA GLY A 169 3.81 -6.72 11.13
C GLY A 169 3.83 -5.19 11.09
N ILE A 170 3.87 -4.60 9.90
CA ILE A 170 3.96 -3.15 9.69
C ILE A 170 2.54 -2.57 9.65
N PRO A 171 2.13 -1.73 10.61
CA PRO A 171 0.75 -1.24 10.68
C PRO A 171 0.53 0.05 9.89
N TYR A 172 1.58 0.72 9.41
CA TYR A 172 1.49 2.05 8.82
C TYR A 172 1.71 2.01 7.31
N LEU A 173 0.76 2.56 6.56
CA LEU A 173 0.82 2.70 5.11
C LEU A 173 0.77 4.18 4.73
N ALA A 174 1.76 4.63 3.96
CA ALA A 174 1.71 5.90 3.25
C ALA A 174 1.22 5.66 1.82
N THR A 175 0.02 6.15 1.50
CA THR A 175 -0.59 6.06 0.18
C THR A 175 -1.60 7.19 -0.02
N ARG A 176 -1.95 7.49 -1.26
CA ARG A 176 -3.12 8.32 -1.59
C ARG A 176 -4.36 7.48 -1.94
N ASP A 177 -4.22 6.17 -2.12
CA ASP A 177 -5.30 5.32 -2.59
C ASP A 177 -6.37 5.10 -1.49
N ASP A 178 -7.64 5.21 -1.86
CA ASP A 178 -8.80 5.04 -0.98
C ASP A 178 -9.15 3.55 -0.78
N ASP A 179 -8.64 2.66 -1.63
CA ASP A 179 -8.88 1.22 -1.55
C ASP A 179 -8.31 0.58 -0.25
N PHE A 180 -7.43 1.27 0.48
CA PHE A 180 -6.88 0.80 1.75
C PHE A 180 -7.63 1.30 2.99
N ASP A 181 -8.53 2.28 2.85
CA ASP A 181 -9.14 3.00 3.98
C ASP A 181 -10.06 2.12 4.84
N HIS A 182 -10.49 0.98 4.31
CA HIS A 182 -11.37 0.06 5.00
C HIS A 182 -10.62 -1.10 5.69
N LEU A 183 -9.29 -1.12 5.63
CA LEU A 183 -8.49 -2.19 6.24
C LEU A 183 -8.37 -1.98 7.76
N PRO A 184 -8.83 -2.94 8.59
CA PRO A 184 -8.95 -2.73 10.03
C PRO A 184 -7.60 -2.67 10.76
N ASP A 185 -6.57 -3.33 10.23
CA ASP A 185 -5.26 -3.48 10.87
C ASP A 185 -4.18 -2.56 10.25
N VAL A 186 -4.59 -1.63 9.38
CA VAL A 186 -3.70 -0.68 8.71
C VAL A 186 -4.12 0.74 9.06
N THR A 187 -3.17 1.54 9.55
CA THR A 187 -3.32 2.99 9.67
C THR A 187 -2.80 3.63 8.39
N VAL A 188 -3.68 4.31 7.67
CA VAL A 188 -3.37 4.95 6.39
C VAL A 188 -3.05 6.42 6.61
N PHE A 189 -1.87 6.83 6.14
CA PHE A 189 -1.40 8.21 6.12
C PHE A 189 -1.46 8.75 4.69
N LYS A 190 -2.20 9.86 4.49
CA LYS A 190 -2.44 10.44 3.16
C LYS A 190 -1.84 11.84 3.00
N PRO A 191 -1.32 12.19 1.81
CA PRO A 191 -0.97 13.57 1.49
C PRO A 191 -2.25 14.42 1.38
N THR A 192 -2.27 15.59 2.03
CA THR A 192 -3.40 16.53 1.99
C THR A 192 -3.14 17.77 1.13
N ASP A 193 -2.00 17.83 0.46
CA ASP A 193 -1.55 18.96 -0.38
C ASP A 193 -1.74 18.69 -1.87
N LEU A 194 -2.51 17.67 -2.20
CA LEU A 194 -2.89 17.30 -3.57
C LEU A 194 -4.40 17.51 -3.77
N PRO A 195 -4.84 17.89 -4.97
CA PRO A 195 -6.25 18.18 -5.29
C PRO A 195 -7.15 16.96 -5.15
#